data_AF-A0A934ADJ3-F1
#
_entry.id   AF-A0A934ADJ3-F1
#
_cell.length_a   1.000
_cell.length_b   1.000
_cell.length_c   1.000
_cell.angle_alpha   90.00
_cell.angle_beta   90.00
_cell.angle_gamma   90.00
#
_symmetry.space_group_name_H-M   'P 1'
#
loop_
_entity.id
_entity.type
_entity.pdbx_description
1 polymer ?
#
loop_
_entity_poly.entity_id
_entity_poly.type
_entity_poly.pdbx_seq_one_letter_code
_entity_poly.pdbx_strand_id
1 'polypeptide(L)'
;MNKSNESALIGIDGRPRFGIYSGPLTFLNLEDFRPYGAKDGASFAKSLILKYRIKRWEYLGICNNDIIFGMAVVRLGYMCNLFAYLFDRRSARISEFDILTPGGGAAIFEGTSLTGAITFKSGKTAVRMTSDPETIFVEGSIKGELFVSLSFRKHGQPLVCLTRVGLQGFNYTHKEAGNPVRGTIRHKGESWDIQEKQSFGVRDYTLGYIARQTFWNWASGGGMDKKGNRIGFNLAQGINETGFTENAFWVNGRVVKVDVVDFRYEDLDLMKPWHIESNDGRVRLRFLPEGKRSANIHAGLIASKFHQPFGRFEGTLRDGDQICELQNVSGFTEEHYAMW
;
A
#
# COMPACT_ATOMS: atom_id res chain seq x y z
N MET A 1 -10.25 -6.30 32.09
CA MET A 1 -10.43 -6.91 30.75
C MET A 1 -9.08 -7.47 30.31
N ASN A 2 -8.91 -8.79 30.39
CA ASN A 2 -7.74 -9.49 29.85
C ASN A 2 -7.75 -9.35 28.32
N LYS A 3 -7.01 -8.38 27.78
CA LYS A 3 -6.69 -8.34 26.35
C LYS A 3 -5.81 -9.55 26.09
N SER A 4 -6.30 -10.51 25.30
CA SER A 4 -5.51 -11.67 24.89
C SER A 4 -4.22 -11.18 24.25
N ASN A 5 -3.11 -11.53 24.90
CA ASN A 5 -1.81 -10.94 24.64
C ASN A 5 -1.38 -11.14 23.17
N GLU A 6 -1.86 -12.18 22.48
CA GLU A 6 -1.50 -12.56 21.10
C GLU A 6 -1.86 -11.55 20.00
N SER A 7 -2.83 -10.67 20.24
CA SER A 7 -3.37 -9.76 19.22
C SER A 7 -2.74 -8.36 19.20
N ALA A 8 -1.78 -8.10 20.08
CA ALA A 8 -1.09 -6.82 20.23
C ALA A 8 0.19 -6.73 19.37
N LEU A 9 0.44 -5.55 18.81
CA LEU A 9 1.64 -5.25 18.01
C LEU A 9 2.89 -5.20 18.88
N ILE A 10 2.81 -4.53 20.02
CA ILE A 10 3.90 -4.43 21.00
C ILE A 10 3.68 -5.43 22.13
N GLY A 11 4.70 -6.24 22.43
CA GLY A 11 4.72 -7.16 23.55
C GLY A 11 4.91 -6.48 24.89
N ILE A 12 4.68 -7.23 25.97
CA ILE A 12 4.78 -6.76 27.36
C ILE A 12 6.18 -6.24 27.75
N ASP A 13 7.21 -6.61 26.99
CA ASP A 13 8.59 -6.17 27.15
C ASP A 13 8.90 -4.85 26.39
N GLY A 14 7.87 -4.26 25.77
CA GLY A 14 7.93 -3.06 24.94
C GLY A 14 8.49 -3.33 23.54
N ARG A 15 8.57 -4.59 23.09
CA ARG A 15 9.13 -4.96 21.79
C ARG A 15 8.06 -5.29 20.76
N PRO A 16 8.21 -4.87 19.49
CA PRO A 16 7.36 -5.36 18.42
C PRO A 16 7.53 -6.88 18.27
N ARG A 17 6.42 -7.56 17.98
CA ARG A 17 6.43 -9.00 17.74
C ARG A 17 6.68 -9.28 16.27
N PHE A 18 7.94 -9.41 15.88
CA PHE A 18 8.25 -9.61 14.47
C PHE A 18 7.70 -10.95 13.96
N GLY A 19 7.12 -10.94 12.76
CA GLY A 19 6.48 -12.12 12.21
C GLY A 19 5.61 -11.85 10.99
N ILE A 20 5.21 -12.95 10.35
CA ILE A 20 4.08 -12.97 9.41
C ILE A 20 2.87 -13.46 10.19
N TYR A 21 1.74 -12.78 10.01
CA TYR A 21 0.50 -13.07 10.71
C TYR A 21 -0.57 -13.57 9.75
N SER A 22 -1.40 -14.49 10.21
CA SER A 22 -2.56 -15.01 9.47
C SER A 22 -3.70 -13.99 9.35
N GLY A 23 -3.66 -12.91 10.14
CA GLY A 23 -4.64 -11.84 10.12
C GLY A 23 -4.10 -10.55 10.72
N PRO A 24 -4.80 -9.42 10.48
CA PRO A 24 -4.41 -8.13 11.00
C PRO A 24 -4.51 -8.07 12.53
N LEU A 25 -3.58 -7.33 13.13
CA LEU A 25 -3.57 -7.09 14.56
C LEU A 25 -4.73 -6.18 14.97
N THR A 26 -5.41 -6.54 16.06
CA THR A 26 -6.58 -5.80 16.55
C THR A 26 -6.21 -4.71 17.55
N PHE A 27 -4.97 -4.70 18.03
CA PHE A 27 -4.48 -3.70 18.97
C PHE A 27 -3.03 -3.28 18.65
N LEU A 28 -2.83 -1.99 18.32
CA LEU A 28 -1.52 -1.48 17.88
C LEU A 28 -0.60 -1.01 19.01
N ASN A 29 -1.18 -0.64 20.17
CA ASN A 29 -0.50 -0.27 21.42
C ASN A 29 0.87 0.42 21.29
N LEU A 30 0.91 1.47 20.48
CA LEU A 30 2.14 2.12 20.05
C LEU A 30 2.81 2.91 21.16
N GLU A 31 2.04 3.30 22.17
CA GLU A 31 2.48 3.89 23.43
C GLU A 31 3.40 2.96 24.23
N ASP A 32 3.25 1.64 24.07
CA ASP A 32 4.09 0.65 24.75
C ASP A 32 5.45 0.46 24.05
N PHE A 33 5.62 1.01 22.84
CA PHE A 33 6.82 0.79 22.05
C PHE A 33 8.07 1.37 22.73
N ARG A 34 9.03 0.48 22.97
CA ARG A 34 10.34 0.82 23.53
C ARG A 34 11.45 0.58 22.50
N PRO A 35 12.07 1.65 21.96
CA PRO A 35 13.27 1.56 21.15
C PRO A 35 14.38 0.74 21.83
N TYR A 36 15.18 0.05 21.03
CA TYR A 36 16.29 -0.77 21.54
C TYR A 36 17.31 0.03 22.34
N GLY A 37 17.76 -0.56 23.45
CA GLY A 37 18.72 0.05 24.37
C GLY A 37 18.12 1.04 25.38
N ALA A 38 16.84 1.43 25.25
CA ALA A 38 16.22 2.32 26.23
C ALA A 38 15.87 1.59 27.53
N LYS A 39 16.39 2.05 28.67
CA LYS A 39 16.00 1.63 30.02
C LYS A 39 14.80 2.49 30.46
N ASP A 40 13.66 1.84 30.70
CA ASP A 40 12.42 2.37 31.28
C ASP A 40 11.62 3.47 30.52
N GLY A 41 10.38 3.69 30.99
CA GLY A 41 9.24 4.29 30.30
C GLY A 41 9.47 5.67 29.69
N ALA A 42 8.75 5.96 28.61
CA ALA A 42 8.98 7.13 27.77
C ALA A 42 9.03 8.44 28.56
N SER A 43 10.20 9.10 28.59
CA SER A 43 10.26 10.52 28.95
C SER A 43 9.32 11.29 28.01
N PHE A 44 8.71 12.37 28.50
CA PHE A 44 7.79 13.20 27.71
C PHE A 44 8.38 13.59 26.34
N ALA A 45 9.68 13.94 26.32
CA ALA A 45 10.43 14.23 25.10
C ALA A 45 10.50 13.03 24.14
N LYS A 46 10.73 11.81 24.64
CA LYS A 46 10.76 10.59 23.83
C LYS A 46 9.40 10.25 23.23
N SER A 47 8.31 10.41 23.99
CA SER A 47 6.95 10.23 23.49
C SER A 47 6.65 11.20 22.33
N LEU A 48 7.07 12.46 22.48
CA LEU A 48 6.91 13.47 21.44
C LEU A 48 7.72 13.12 20.16
N ILE A 49 8.98 12.68 20.31
CA ILE A 49 9.82 12.25 19.18
C ILE A 49 9.19 11.09 18.43
N LEU A 50 8.69 10.07 19.16
CA LEU A 50 8.04 8.91 18.54
C LEU A 50 6.79 9.33 17.76
N LYS A 51 5.98 10.25 18.32
CA LYS A 51 4.81 10.80 17.63
C LYS A 51 5.15 11.48 16.29
N TYR A 52 6.30 12.13 16.17
CA TYR A 52 6.75 12.74 14.90
C TYR A 52 7.48 11.77 13.99
N ARG A 53 8.12 10.72 14.53
CA ARG A 53 8.82 9.72 13.72
C ARG A 53 7.87 8.75 13.03
N ILE A 54 6.73 8.44 13.64
CA ILE A 54 5.83 7.42 13.10
C ILE A 54 5.31 7.78 11.71
N LYS A 55 5.36 6.81 10.81
CA LYS A 55 4.86 6.90 9.44
C LYS A 55 3.65 6.00 9.29
N ARG A 56 2.62 6.49 8.63
CA ARG A 56 1.37 5.77 8.34
C ARG A 56 0.87 6.11 6.96
N TRP A 57 0.41 5.13 6.23
CA TRP A 57 -0.38 5.36 5.03
C TRP A 57 -1.33 4.22 4.74
N GLU A 58 -2.37 4.54 3.98
CA GLU A 58 -3.18 3.56 3.28
C GLU A 58 -3.28 3.99 1.82
N TYR A 59 -2.84 3.10 0.93
CA TYR A 59 -3.01 3.20 -0.50
C TYR A 59 -4.07 2.19 -0.95
N LEU A 60 -5.00 2.66 -1.77
CA LEU A 60 -6.00 1.85 -2.45
C LEU A 60 -5.88 2.08 -3.95
N GLY A 61 -5.80 1.00 -4.70
CA GLY A 61 -5.73 1.05 -6.16
C GLY A 61 -6.80 0.17 -6.81
N ILE A 62 -7.27 0.58 -7.98
CA ILE A 62 -8.18 -0.19 -8.83
C ILE A 62 -7.48 -0.46 -10.14
N CYS A 63 -7.43 -1.74 -10.47
CA CYS A 63 -6.92 -2.26 -11.73
C CYS A 63 -8.11 -2.83 -12.52
N ASN A 64 -8.41 -2.28 -13.69
CA ASN A 64 -9.29 -2.91 -14.67
C ASN A 64 -8.87 -2.55 -16.11
N ASN A 65 -9.71 -2.88 -17.09
CA ASN A 65 -9.41 -2.67 -18.51
C ASN A 65 -9.76 -1.28 -19.04
N ASP A 66 -10.57 -0.52 -18.32
CA ASP A 66 -10.99 0.83 -18.73
C ASP A 66 -10.15 1.91 -18.05
N ILE A 67 -9.78 1.69 -16.78
CA ILE A 67 -9.06 2.66 -15.97
C ILE A 67 -7.95 2.03 -15.14
N ILE A 68 -7.03 2.89 -14.72
CA ILE A 68 -6.24 2.71 -13.51
C ILE A 68 -6.60 3.84 -12.55
N PHE A 69 -6.87 3.50 -11.30
CA PHE A 69 -7.08 4.48 -10.25
C PHE A 69 -6.19 4.17 -9.05
N GLY A 70 -5.56 5.18 -8.48
CA GLY A 70 -4.76 5.05 -7.26
C GLY A 70 -5.05 6.22 -6.32
N MET A 71 -5.10 5.96 -5.02
CA MET A 71 -5.24 6.99 -4.00
C MET A 71 -4.53 6.58 -2.71
N ALA A 72 -3.78 7.51 -2.13
CA ALA A 72 -3.19 7.34 -0.81
C ALA A 72 -3.59 8.46 0.16
N VAL A 73 -3.78 8.09 1.41
CA VAL A 73 -3.70 9.03 2.55
C VAL A 73 -2.46 8.70 3.35
N VAL A 74 -1.58 9.69 3.52
CA VAL A 74 -0.27 9.55 4.14
C VAL A 74 -0.15 10.51 5.32
N ARG A 75 0.38 10.01 6.45
CA ARG A 75 0.72 10.79 7.64
C ARG A 75 2.15 10.47 8.07
N LEU A 76 3.02 11.47 8.00
CA LEU A 76 4.45 11.35 8.30
C LEU A 76 4.84 11.94 9.65
N GLY A 77 3.85 12.25 10.50
CA GLY A 77 4.02 12.87 11.82
C GLY A 77 4.01 14.40 11.75
N TYR A 78 4.89 14.99 10.95
CA TYR A 78 5.04 16.44 10.75
C TYR A 78 4.36 16.96 9.47
N MET A 79 3.80 16.07 8.65
CA MET A 79 3.18 16.37 7.36
C MET A 79 2.14 15.31 7.04
N CYS A 80 1.09 15.72 6.32
CA CYS A 80 0.14 14.81 5.70
C CYS A 80 0.10 15.06 4.19
N ASN A 81 -0.19 14.00 3.45
CA ASN A 81 -0.41 14.07 2.01
C ASN A 81 -1.62 13.23 1.64
N LEU A 82 -2.48 13.76 0.78
CA LEU A 82 -3.42 12.97 0.01
C LEU A 82 -3.05 13.13 -1.45
N PHE A 83 -2.84 12.02 -2.13
CA PHE A 83 -2.76 12.02 -3.58
C PHE A 83 -3.74 11.02 -4.17
N ALA A 84 -4.23 11.33 -5.37
CA ALA A 84 -5.03 10.43 -6.16
C ALA A 84 -4.74 10.64 -7.64
N TYR A 85 -4.97 9.62 -8.45
CA TYR A 85 -4.94 9.76 -9.90
C TYR A 85 -5.92 8.80 -10.56
N LEU A 86 -6.43 9.23 -11.70
CA LEU A 86 -7.30 8.46 -12.58
C LEU A 86 -6.69 8.49 -13.98
N PHE A 87 -6.29 7.34 -14.48
CA PHE A 87 -5.87 7.14 -15.86
C PHE A 87 -6.99 6.45 -16.62
N ASP A 88 -7.54 7.14 -17.63
CA ASP A 88 -8.50 6.57 -18.57
C ASP A 88 -7.75 5.98 -19.76
N ARG A 89 -7.87 4.66 -19.92
CA ARG A 89 -7.19 3.90 -20.97
C ARG A 89 -7.76 4.20 -22.35
N ARG A 90 -9.02 4.64 -22.45
CA ARG A 90 -9.68 4.94 -23.74
C ARG A 90 -9.12 6.21 -24.36
N SER A 91 -8.94 7.25 -23.53
CA SER A 91 -8.37 8.52 -23.97
C SER A 91 -6.86 8.64 -23.78
N ALA A 92 -6.23 7.68 -23.09
CA ALA A 92 -4.84 7.71 -22.65
C ALA A 92 -4.50 8.98 -21.84
N ARG A 93 -5.44 9.47 -21.03
CA ARG A 93 -5.28 10.67 -20.21
C ARG A 93 -5.21 10.33 -18.74
N ILE A 94 -4.31 11.01 -18.03
CA ILE A 94 -4.22 10.97 -16.56
C ILE A 94 -4.74 12.28 -15.97
N SER A 95 -5.48 12.17 -14.87
CA SER A 95 -5.86 13.27 -13.99
C SER A 95 -5.23 13.03 -12.63
N GLU A 96 -4.40 13.96 -12.15
CA GLU A 96 -3.65 13.83 -10.91
C GLU A 96 -4.05 14.88 -9.88
N PHE A 97 -4.12 14.46 -8.63
CA PHE A 97 -4.44 15.29 -7.48
C PHE A 97 -3.37 15.08 -6.41
N ASP A 98 -2.80 16.18 -5.91
CA ASP A 98 -1.85 16.18 -4.82
C ASP A 98 -2.21 17.30 -3.84
N ILE A 99 -2.36 16.94 -2.57
CA ILE A 99 -2.70 17.84 -1.47
C ILE A 99 -1.72 17.56 -0.33
N LEU A 100 -0.72 18.42 -0.23
CA LEU A 100 0.26 18.43 0.85
C LEU A 100 -0.14 19.43 1.94
N THR A 101 -0.14 19.01 3.20
CA THR A 101 -0.45 19.88 4.34
C THR A 101 0.61 19.74 5.43
N PRO A 102 1.06 20.86 6.03
CA PRO A 102 1.95 20.80 7.19
C PRO A 102 1.24 20.23 8.42
N GLY A 103 1.99 19.62 9.32
CA GLY A 103 1.49 19.00 10.53
C GLY A 103 0.72 17.70 10.27
N GLY A 104 0.16 17.13 11.36
CA GLY A 104 -0.57 15.86 11.33
C GLY A 104 -2.09 15.99 11.33
N GLY A 105 -2.64 17.22 11.30
CA GLY A 105 -4.05 17.49 11.59
C GLY A 105 -5.01 17.15 10.45
N ALA A 106 -4.54 17.22 9.20
CA ALA A 106 -5.39 16.96 8.04
C ALA A 106 -5.74 15.47 7.88
N ALA A 107 -4.89 14.55 8.37
CA ALA A 107 -5.08 13.11 8.24
C ALA A 107 -5.21 12.42 9.62
N ILE A 108 -6.37 11.84 9.87
CA ILE A 108 -6.69 11.15 11.12
C ILE A 108 -6.81 9.66 10.83
N PHE A 109 -6.08 8.83 11.60
CA PHE A 109 -6.09 7.37 11.52
C PHE A 109 -6.64 6.83 12.84
N GLU A 110 -7.78 6.17 12.79
CA GLU A 110 -8.50 5.61 13.94
C GLU A 110 -8.61 4.10 13.80
N GLY A 111 -8.47 3.38 14.91
CA GLY A 111 -8.54 1.91 14.92
C GLY A 111 -7.30 1.25 14.30
N THR A 112 -7.53 0.17 13.55
CA THR A 112 -6.51 -0.69 12.95
C THR A 112 -6.79 -0.91 11.46
N SER A 113 -5.90 -1.63 10.79
CA SER A 113 -6.13 -2.08 9.41
C SER A 113 -7.28 -3.11 9.27
N LEU A 114 -7.75 -3.73 10.36
CA LEU A 114 -8.92 -4.61 10.34
C LEU A 114 -10.21 -3.79 10.40
N THR A 115 -10.34 -3.04 11.49
CA THR A 115 -11.49 -2.17 11.81
C THR A 115 -10.99 -0.78 12.16
N GLY A 116 -11.43 0.22 11.40
CA GLY A 116 -10.93 1.58 11.57
C GLY A 116 -11.40 2.55 10.51
N ALA A 117 -10.97 3.80 10.65
CA ALA A 117 -11.25 4.84 9.69
C ALA A 117 -10.02 5.73 9.47
N ILE A 118 -9.84 6.16 8.22
CA ILE A 118 -8.89 7.17 7.83
C ILE A 118 -9.68 8.33 7.23
N THR A 119 -9.49 9.53 7.77
CA THR A 119 -10.13 10.74 7.25
C THR A 119 -9.06 11.74 6.85
N PHE A 120 -9.20 12.31 5.65
CA PHE A 120 -8.39 13.43 5.19
C PHE A 120 -9.27 14.64 4.89
N LYS A 121 -8.96 15.81 5.48
CA LYS A 121 -9.69 17.06 5.25
C LYS A 121 -8.74 18.25 5.08
N SER A 122 -8.86 18.95 3.96
CA SER A 122 -8.15 20.21 3.69
C SER A 122 -8.81 20.99 2.54
N GLY A 123 -9.21 22.23 2.79
CA GLY A 123 -9.90 23.06 1.79
C GLY A 123 -11.13 22.38 1.19
N LYS A 124 -11.17 22.25 -0.14
CA LYS A 124 -12.25 21.55 -0.89
C LYS A 124 -12.06 20.02 -0.96
N THR A 125 -11.13 19.47 -0.21
CA THR A 125 -10.86 18.02 -0.18
C THR A 125 -11.35 17.43 1.14
N ALA A 126 -12.20 16.41 1.04
CA ALA A 126 -12.68 15.60 2.14
C ALA A 126 -12.84 14.16 1.67
N VAL A 127 -12.03 13.25 2.20
CA VAL A 127 -12.07 11.81 1.89
C VAL A 127 -12.13 11.02 3.18
N ARG A 128 -12.94 9.96 3.20
CA ARG A 128 -13.01 8.99 4.29
C ARG A 128 -12.86 7.59 3.73
N MET A 129 -11.91 6.84 4.29
CA MET A 129 -11.76 5.39 4.11
C MET A 129 -12.21 4.71 5.39
N THR A 130 -13.19 3.82 5.34
CA THR A 130 -13.66 3.05 6.50
C THR A 130 -13.45 1.58 6.24
N SER A 131 -12.72 0.89 7.12
CA SER A 131 -12.50 -0.55 7.03
C SER A 131 -13.34 -1.25 8.10
N ASP A 132 -14.11 -2.24 7.68
CA ASP A 132 -14.68 -3.28 8.55
C ASP A 132 -14.04 -4.64 8.20
N PRO A 133 -14.37 -5.75 8.88
CA PRO A 133 -13.74 -7.04 8.61
C PRO A 133 -13.90 -7.56 7.18
N GLU A 134 -14.92 -7.12 6.44
CA GLU A 134 -15.30 -7.65 5.12
C GLU A 134 -15.04 -6.68 3.98
N THR A 135 -15.04 -5.36 4.25
CA THR A 135 -15.08 -4.33 3.22
C THR A 135 -14.29 -3.09 3.63
N ILE A 136 -13.68 -2.43 2.64
CA ILE A 136 -13.18 -1.05 2.76
C ILE A 136 -14.07 -0.15 1.92
N PHE A 137 -14.71 0.82 2.56
CA PHE A 137 -15.51 1.85 1.92
C PHE A 137 -14.68 3.11 1.75
N VAL A 138 -14.79 3.74 0.59
CA VAL A 138 -14.13 5.00 0.27
C VAL A 138 -15.16 5.97 -0.26
N GLU A 139 -15.30 7.10 0.40
CA GLU A 139 -16.20 8.17 -0.02
C GLU A 139 -15.50 9.52 0.08
N GLY A 140 -15.77 10.41 -0.86
CA GLY A 140 -15.29 11.78 -0.74
C GLY A 140 -15.18 12.55 -2.03
N SER A 141 -14.66 13.77 -1.87
CA SER A 141 -14.31 14.68 -2.95
C SER A 141 -12.89 15.19 -2.77
N ILE A 142 -12.16 15.31 -3.88
CA ILE A 142 -10.81 15.83 -3.94
C ILE A 142 -10.83 17.10 -4.80
N LYS A 143 -10.43 18.22 -4.18
CA LYS A 143 -10.49 19.59 -4.74
C LYS A 143 -11.89 20.05 -5.21
N GLY A 144 -12.96 19.31 -4.92
CA GLY A 144 -14.29 19.55 -5.50
C GLY A 144 -14.43 19.08 -6.96
N GLU A 145 -13.45 18.33 -7.47
CA GLU A 145 -13.35 17.97 -8.90
C GLU A 145 -13.49 16.47 -9.13
N LEU A 146 -12.81 15.66 -8.30
CA LEU A 146 -12.87 14.20 -8.32
C LEU A 146 -13.75 13.72 -7.17
N PHE A 147 -14.75 12.90 -7.48
CA PHE A 147 -15.67 12.32 -6.50
C PHE A 147 -15.57 10.81 -6.55
N VAL A 148 -15.47 10.18 -5.39
CA VAL A 148 -15.34 8.72 -5.25
C VAL A 148 -16.40 8.20 -4.30
N SER A 149 -17.00 7.07 -4.65
CA SER A 149 -17.83 6.24 -3.78
C SER A 149 -17.54 4.80 -4.16
N LEU A 150 -16.69 4.12 -3.40
CA LEU A 150 -16.12 2.82 -3.75
C LEU A 150 -16.24 1.85 -2.57
N SER A 151 -16.36 0.57 -2.90
CA SER A 151 -16.41 -0.53 -1.94
C SER A 151 -15.47 -1.64 -2.43
N PHE A 152 -14.44 -1.93 -1.64
CA PHE A 152 -13.47 -2.99 -1.87
C PHE A 152 -13.85 -4.16 -0.97
N ARG A 153 -14.44 -5.21 -1.54
CA ARG A 153 -14.75 -6.43 -0.77
C ARG A 153 -13.47 -7.22 -0.57
N LYS A 154 -13.13 -7.51 0.67
CA LYS A 154 -12.01 -8.37 1.03
C LYS A 154 -12.34 -9.79 0.58
N HIS A 155 -11.52 -10.33 -0.31
CA HIS A 155 -11.81 -11.62 -0.96
C HIS A 155 -10.88 -12.74 -0.52
N GLY A 156 -9.66 -12.38 -0.10
CA GLY A 156 -8.61 -13.33 0.21
C GLY A 156 -8.05 -13.19 1.62
N GLN A 157 -7.22 -14.17 1.99
CA GLN A 157 -6.41 -14.09 3.20
C GLN A 157 -5.43 -12.92 3.07
N PRO A 158 -5.34 -12.00 4.04
CA PRO A 158 -4.41 -10.88 3.95
C PRO A 158 -2.97 -11.38 4.14
N LEU A 159 -2.00 -10.62 3.61
CA LEU A 159 -0.61 -10.76 4.03
C LEU A 159 -0.31 -9.67 5.06
N VAL A 160 -0.09 -10.07 6.31
CA VAL A 160 0.27 -9.16 7.39
C VAL A 160 1.67 -9.46 7.85
N CYS A 161 2.52 -8.43 7.86
CA CYS A 161 3.94 -8.59 8.15
C CYS A 161 4.42 -7.49 9.10
N LEU A 162 5.10 -7.90 10.17
CA LEU A 162 5.78 -7.01 11.11
C LEU A 162 7.27 -7.30 11.06
N THR A 163 8.04 -6.37 10.52
CA THR A 163 9.49 -6.52 10.32
C THR A 163 10.26 -5.55 11.19
N ARG A 164 11.52 -5.88 11.42
CA ARG A 164 12.46 -5.00 12.11
C ARG A 164 12.99 -3.97 11.11
N VAL A 165 13.17 -2.74 11.58
CA VAL A 165 13.82 -1.67 10.82
C VAL A 165 14.98 -1.13 11.64
N GLY A 166 16.18 -1.64 11.36
CA GLY A 166 17.37 -1.38 12.17
C GLY A 166 17.16 -1.69 13.66
N LEU A 167 17.87 -0.97 14.52
CA LEU A 167 17.76 -1.17 15.97
C LEU A 167 16.52 -0.51 16.60
N GLN A 168 16.05 0.59 16.02
CA GLN A 168 15.10 1.50 16.69
C GLN A 168 13.73 1.56 16.01
N GLY A 169 13.48 0.73 15.00
CA GLY A 169 12.30 0.81 14.17
C GLY A 169 11.66 -0.55 13.90
N PHE A 170 10.45 -0.47 13.35
CA PHE A 170 9.70 -1.59 12.82
C PHE A 170 8.81 -1.11 11.68
N ASN A 171 8.36 -2.04 10.85
CA ASN A 171 7.39 -1.80 9.80
C ASN A 171 6.26 -2.84 9.91
N TYR A 172 5.03 -2.38 10.17
CA TYR A 172 3.81 -3.19 10.11
C TYR A 172 3.12 -2.92 8.78
N THR A 173 2.83 -3.98 8.04
CA THR A 173 2.20 -3.90 6.72
C THR A 173 1.04 -4.87 6.64
N HIS A 174 0.00 -4.45 5.93
CA HIS A 174 -1.17 -5.26 5.63
C HIS A 174 -1.50 -5.08 4.14
N LYS A 175 -1.22 -6.13 3.37
CA LYS A 175 -1.39 -6.16 1.93
C LYS A 175 -2.55 -7.07 1.55
N GLU A 176 -3.34 -6.60 0.60
CA GLU A 176 -4.38 -7.37 -0.07
C GLU A 176 -4.34 -7.02 -1.55
N ALA A 177 -4.56 -8.00 -2.44
CA ALA A 177 -4.59 -7.75 -3.87
C ALA A 177 -5.59 -8.67 -4.57
N GLY A 178 -6.14 -8.20 -5.69
CA GLY A 178 -7.15 -8.93 -6.45
C GLY A 178 -8.57 -8.83 -5.88
N ASN A 179 -8.81 -7.93 -4.92
CA ASN A 179 -10.13 -7.76 -4.30
C ASN A 179 -11.20 -7.27 -5.31
N PRO A 180 -12.43 -7.79 -5.31
CA PRO A 180 -13.52 -7.20 -6.08
C PRO A 180 -13.82 -5.78 -5.62
N VAL A 181 -14.00 -4.85 -6.56
CA VAL A 181 -14.31 -3.45 -6.28
C VAL A 181 -15.58 -3.05 -7.01
N ARG A 182 -16.45 -2.29 -6.35
CA ARG A 182 -17.59 -1.63 -6.98
C ARG A 182 -17.75 -0.18 -6.60
N GLY A 183 -18.54 0.54 -7.38
CA GLY A 183 -18.96 1.90 -7.06
C GLY A 183 -18.77 2.85 -8.23
N THR A 184 -18.51 4.12 -7.94
CA THR A 184 -18.46 5.15 -8.97
C THR A 184 -17.32 6.13 -8.71
N ILE A 185 -16.63 6.49 -9.79
CA ILE A 185 -15.69 7.61 -9.85
C ILE A 185 -16.28 8.66 -10.78
N ARG A 186 -16.27 9.93 -10.39
CA ARG A 186 -16.72 11.05 -11.25
C ARG A 186 -15.68 12.15 -11.31
N HIS A 187 -15.44 12.67 -12.49
CA HIS A 187 -14.49 13.75 -12.73
C HIS A 187 -14.84 14.51 -14.01
N LYS A 188 -14.85 15.85 -13.97
CA LYS A 188 -15.15 16.72 -15.14
C LYS A 188 -16.43 16.38 -15.91
N GLY A 189 -17.47 15.95 -15.20
CA GLY A 189 -18.76 15.58 -15.81
C GLY A 189 -18.80 14.15 -16.38
N GLU A 190 -17.67 13.45 -16.41
CA GLU A 190 -17.59 12.03 -16.75
C GLU A 190 -17.77 11.15 -15.50
N SER A 191 -18.26 9.93 -15.72
CA SER A 191 -18.54 8.95 -14.66
C SER A 191 -18.10 7.56 -15.10
N TRP A 192 -17.34 6.90 -14.25
CA TRP A 192 -16.91 5.51 -14.44
C TRP A 192 -17.64 4.64 -13.43
N ASP A 193 -18.42 3.68 -13.94
CA ASP A 193 -19.02 2.61 -13.15
C ASP A 193 -17.98 1.51 -12.91
N ILE A 194 -17.69 1.22 -11.65
CA ILE A 194 -16.71 0.22 -11.26
C ILE A 194 -17.48 -1.06 -10.93
N GLN A 195 -17.18 -2.14 -11.67
CA GLN A 195 -17.89 -3.40 -11.54
C GLN A 195 -17.03 -4.48 -10.87
N GLU A 196 -17.61 -5.20 -9.89
CA GLU A 196 -16.90 -6.21 -9.10
C GLU A 196 -16.21 -7.28 -9.96
N LYS A 197 -16.89 -7.71 -11.04
CA LYS A 197 -16.42 -8.80 -11.91
C LYS A 197 -15.18 -8.41 -12.72
N GLN A 198 -15.03 -7.13 -13.05
CA GLN A 198 -13.98 -6.63 -13.94
C GLN A 198 -12.89 -5.83 -13.21
N SER A 199 -13.07 -5.61 -11.91
CA SER A 199 -12.17 -4.76 -11.12
C SER A 199 -11.40 -5.57 -10.07
N PHE A 200 -10.14 -5.18 -9.91
CA PHE A 200 -9.18 -5.83 -9.03
C PHE A 200 -8.54 -4.74 -8.17
N GLY A 201 -8.92 -4.74 -6.90
CA GLY A 201 -8.49 -3.82 -5.89
C GLY A 201 -7.17 -4.28 -5.27
N VAL A 202 -6.30 -3.31 -5.01
CA VAL A 202 -5.08 -3.50 -4.22
C VAL A 202 -5.15 -2.60 -2.99
N ARG A 203 -4.62 -3.10 -1.88
CA ARG A 203 -4.51 -2.40 -0.62
C ARG A 203 -3.08 -2.50 -0.13
N ASP A 204 -2.53 -1.35 0.23
CA ASP A 204 -1.30 -1.25 0.98
C ASP A 204 -1.54 -0.36 2.19
N TYR A 205 -1.68 -1.00 3.35
CA TYR A 205 -1.66 -0.31 4.64
C TYR A 205 -0.31 -0.50 5.29
N THR A 206 0.31 0.61 5.71
CA THR A 206 1.59 0.58 6.41
C THR A 206 1.58 1.49 7.64
N LEU A 207 2.24 1.03 8.70
CA LEU A 207 2.42 1.71 9.97
C LEU A 207 3.80 1.36 10.52
N GLY A 208 4.62 2.34 10.84
CA GLY A 208 5.91 2.01 11.43
C GLY A 208 6.79 3.17 11.82
N TYR A 209 7.90 2.80 12.43
CA TYR A 209 9.05 3.68 12.65
C TYR A 209 10.10 3.30 11.61
N ILE A 210 9.92 3.82 10.40
CA ILE A 210 10.73 3.47 9.23
C ILE A 210 12.10 4.16 9.31
N ALA A 211 13.08 3.61 8.60
CA ALA A 211 14.43 4.15 8.51
C ALA A 211 14.39 5.56 7.95
N ARG A 212 15.33 6.42 8.40
CA ARG A 212 15.39 7.83 8.01
C ARG A 212 15.50 8.02 6.50
N GLN A 213 16.29 7.17 5.86
CA GLN A 213 16.40 7.04 4.43
C GLN A 213 15.88 5.66 4.05
N THR A 214 15.06 5.60 3.01
CA THR A 214 14.47 4.35 2.53
C THR A 214 14.36 4.45 1.03
N PHE A 215 14.78 3.40 0.35
CA PHE A 215 14.56 3.21 -1.07
C PHE A 215 13.80 1.91 -1.24
N TRP A 216 12.79 1.91 -2.09
CA TRP A 216 12.12 0.67 -2.43
C TRP A 216 11.60 0.65 -3.86
N ASN A 217 11.49 -0.57 -4.35
CA ASN A 217 10.64 -0.91 -5.48
C ASN A 217 9.40 -1.63 -4.98
N TRP A 218 8.29 -1.39 -5.65
CA TRP A 218 7.03 -2.06 -5.35
C TRP A 218 6.30 -2.42 -6.64
N ALA A 219 5.56 -3.52 -6.63
CA ALA A 219 4.60 -3.86 -7.67
C ALA A 219 3.36 -4.48 -7.03
N SER A 220 2.19 -4.04 -7.48
CA SER A 220 0.93 -4.64 -7.07
C SER A 220 -0.10 -4.52 -8.17
N GLY A 221 -1.01 -5.49 -8.24
CA GLY A 221 -2.01 -5.51 -9.28
C GLY A 221 -2.93 -6.72 -9.17
N GLY A 222 -3.77 -6.88 -10.18
CA GLY A 222 -4.68 -8.01 -10.26
C GLY A 222 -5.45 -8.07 -11.57
N GLY A 223 -5.93 -9.27 -11.87
CA GLY A 223 -6.59 -9.60 -13.12
C GLY A 223 -7.09 -11.04 -13.13
N MET A 224 -7.50 -11.53 -14.30
CA MET A 224 -7.72 -12.95 -14.52
C MET A 224 -6.49 -13.57 -15.19
N ASP A 225 -6.10 -14.77 -14.78
CA ASP A 225 -5.17 -15.58 -15.56
C ASP A 225 -5.87 -16.19 -16.79
N LYS A 226 -5.09 -16.85 -17.67
CA LYS A 226 -5.65 -17.53 -18.87
C LYS A 226 -6.66 -18.64 -18.55
N LYS A 227 -6.67 -19.18 -17.34
CA LYS A 227 -7.58 -20.24 -16.88
C LYS A 227 -8.82 -19.66 -16.19
N GLY A 228 -8.95 -18.34 -16.11
CA GLY A 228 -10.07 -17.65 -15.47
C GLY A 228 -9.95 -17.52 -13.94
N ASN A 229 -8.79 -17.83 -13.35
CA ASN A 229 -8.55 -17.61 -11.93
C ASN A 229 -8.38 -16.12 -11.65
N ARG A 230 -8.96 -15.63 -10.56
CA ARG A 230 -8.73 -14.27 -10.06
C ARG A 230 -7.36 -14.21 -9.38
N ILE A 231 -6.50 -13.37 -9.94
CA ILE A 231 -5.13 -13.16 -9.47
C ILE A 231 -5.01 -11.79 -8.81
N GLY A 232 -4.23 -11.74 -7.73
CA GLY A 232 -3.66 -10.52 -7.17
C GLY A 232 -2.19 -10.73 -6.85
N PHE A 233 -1.39 -9.67 -6.76
CA PHE A 233 -0.02 -9.76 -6.28
C PHE A 233 0.44 -8.48 -5.57
N ASN A 234 1.41 -8.65 -4.67
CA ASN A 234 2.14 -7.58 -3.98
C ASN A 234 3.60 -8.02 -3.85
N LEU A 235 4.52 -7.25 -4.41
CA LEU A 235 5.94 -7.54 -4.47
C LEU A 235 6.69 -6.27 -4.09
N ALA A 236 7.69 -6.38 -3.23
CA ALA A 236 8.46 -5.27 -2.71
C ALA A 236 9.92 -5.67 -2.48
N GLN A 237 10.81 -4.70 -2.70
CA GLN A 237 12.24 -4.78 -2.45
C GLN A 237 12.69 -3.47 -1.78
N GLY A 238 13.45 -3.54 -0.69
CA GLY A 238 14.08 -2.37 -0.06
C GLY A 238 13.32 -1.75 1.14
N ILE A 239 11.99 -1.87 1.24
CA ILE A 239 11.26 -1.33 2.42
C ILE A 239 11.38 -2.22 3.67
N ASN A 240 11.50 -3.54 3.46
CA ASN A 240 11.64 -4.56 4.51
C ASN A 240 12.97 -5.30 4.33
N GLU A 241 14.08 -4.65 4.68
CA GLU A 241 15.44 -5.19 4.45
C GLU A 241 15.84 -6.31 5.42
N THR A 242 15.16 -6.45 6.57
CA THR A 242 15.50 -7.46 7.59
C THR A 242 14.29 -8.28 8.05
N GLY A 243 14.48 -9.59 8.16
CA GLY A 243 13.49 -10.52 8.68
C GLY A 243 12.59 -11.10 7.60
N PHE A 244 11.39 -10.55 7.44
CA PHE A 244 10.34 -11.10 6.58
C PHE A 244 10.06 -10.19 5.38
N THR A 245 9.60 -10.76 4.27
CA THR A 245 9.19 -9.98 3.09
C THR A 245 7.67 -9.82 3.04
N GLU A 246 7.20 -8.70 2.48
CA GLU A 246 5.77 -8.47 2.19
C GLU A 246 5.37 -9.00 0.79
N ASN A 247 6.09 -9.99 0.29
CA ASN A 247 5.91 -10.51 -1.07
C ASN A 247 4.93 -11.68 -1.07
N ALA A 248 3.88 -11.58 -1.87
CA ALA A 248 2.93 -12.65 -2.10
C ALA A 248 2.15 -12.45 -3.40
N PHE A 249 1.52 -13.53 -3.85
CA PHE A 249 0.42 -13.45 -4.80
C PHE A 249 -0.78 -14.24 -4.29
N TRP A 250 -1.94 -13.96 -4.87
CA TRP A 250 -3.21 -14.56 -4.51
C TRP A 250 -3.80 -15.26 -5.72
N VAL A 251 -4.29 -16.48 -5.51
CA VAL A 251 -5.06 -17.24 -6.50
C VAL A 251 -6.42 -17.53 -5.90
N ASN A 252 -7.47 -16.92 -6.44
CA ASN A 252 -8.85 -17.02 -5.92
C ASN A 252 -8.93 -16.74 -4.40
N GLY A 253 -8.20 -15.73 -3.94
CA GLY A 253 -8.15 -15.32 -2.53
C GLY A 253 -7.21 -16.11 -1.63
N ARG A 254 -6.65 -17.24 -2.07
CA ARG A 254 -5.62 -17.97 -1.32
C ARG A 254 -4.26 -17.30 -1.50
N VAL A 255 -3.60 -16.94 -0.41
CA VAL A 255 -2.28 -16.33 -0.43
C VAL A 255 -1.18 -17.38 -0.65
N VAL A 256 -0.23 -17.05 -1.51
CA VAL A 256 1.02 -17.80 -1.73
C VAL A 256 2.17 -16.86 -1.40
N LYS A 257 2.93 -17.21 -0.36
CA LYS A 257 4.09 -16.42 0.05
C LYS A 257 5.18 -16.50 -1.02
N VAL A 258 5.84 -15.38 -1.27
CA VAL A 258 6.99 -15.29 -2.18
C VAL A 258 8.22 -14.87 -1.38
N ASP A 259 9.39 -15.37 -1.76
CA ASP A 259 10.69 -14.94 -1.22
C ASP A 259 11.03 -13.48 -1.62
N VAL A 260 12.28 -13.05 -1.42
CA VAL A 260 12.81 -11.81 -1.96
C VAL A 260 12.65 -11.76 -3.49
N VAL A 261 12.42 -10.56 -4.01
CA VAL A 261 12.24 -10.28 -5.42
C VAL A 261 13.29 -9.28 -5.90
N ASP A 262 13.68 -9.40 -7.16
CA ASP A 262 14.56 -8.47 -7.85
C ASP A 262 13.78 -7.72 -8.93
N PHE A 263 13.88 -6.40 -8.90
CA PHE A 263 13.31 -5.50 -9.91
C PHE A 263 14.43 -5.02 -10.84
N ARG A 264 14.35 -5.40 -12.12
CA ARG A 264 15.28 -4.95 -13.16
C ARG A 264 14.56 -4.06 -14.15
N TYR A 265 15.03 -2.83 -14.27
CA TYR A 265 14.46 -1.80 -15.14
C TYR A 265 15.55 -0.79 -15.52
N GLU A 266 15.25 0.08 -16.46
CA GLU A 266 16.15 1.18 -16.84
C GLU A 266 15.83 2.41 -15.98
N ASP A 267 16.72 2.76 -15.06
CA ASP A 267 16.57 3.89 -14.12
C ASP A 267 16.46 5.25 -14.82
N LEU A 268 17.08 5.39 -15.99
CA LEU A 268 16.98 6.59 -16.83
C LEU A 268 15.66 6.69 -17.60
N ASP A 269 14.94 5.58 -17.80
CA ASP A 269 13.66 5.55 -18.51
C ASP A 269 12.71 4.50 -17.92
N LEU A 270 12.01 4.90 -16.85
CA LEU A 270 11.02 4.08 -16.14
C LEU A 270 9.82 3.66 -17.01
N MET A 271 9.67 4.20 -18.22
CA MET A 271 8.60 3.81 -19.15
C MET A 271 8.98 2.62 -20.05
N LYS A 272 10.23 2.16 -19.98
CA LYS A 272 10.63 0.88 -20.58
C LYS A 272 10.16 -0.31 -19.75
N PRO A 273 10.12 -1.53 -20.34
CA PRO A 273 9.67 -2.71 -19.61
C PRO A 273 10.50 -3.02 -18.36
N TRP A 274 9.83 -3.46 -17.30
CA TRP A 274 10.47 -3.93 -16.08
C TRP A 274 10.39 -5.45 -16.01
N HIS A 275 11.40 -6.08 -15.41
CA HIS A 275 11.43 -7.51 -15.13
C HIS A 275 11.44 -7.73 -13.63
N ILE A 276 10.55 -8.56 -13.13
CA ILE A 276 10.41 -8.86 -11.71
C ILE A 276 10.47 -10.36 -11.53
N GLU A 277 11.49 -10.83 -10.81
CA GLU A 277 11.70 -12.26 -10.54
C GLU A 277 11.91 -12.51 -9.06
N SER A 278 11.37 -13.61 -8.54
CA SER A 278 11.61 -14.02 -7.14
C SER A 278 12.73 -15.05 -7.05
N ASN A 279 13.45 -15.03 -5.93
CA ASN A 279 14.54 -15.97 -5.66
C ASN A 279 14.09 -17.44 -5.61
N ASP A 280 12.86 -17.69 -5.15
CA ASP A 280 12.22 -19.01 -5.12
C ASP A 280 11.63 -19.46 -6.47
N GLY A 281 11.77 -18.64 -7.53
CA GLY A 281 11.26 -18.93 -8.88
C GLY A 281 9.73 -18.91 -9.02
N ARG A 282 9.00 -18.49 -7.97
CA ARG A 282 7.53 -18.40 -8.00
C ARG A 282 7.01 -17.24 -8.83
N VAL A 283 7.79 -16.18 -8.99
CA VAL A 283 7.43 -14.98 -9.74
C VAL A 283 8.39 -14.82 -10.91
N ARG A 284 7.83 -14.69 -12.11
CA ARG A 284 8.53 -14.20 -13.29
C ARG A 284 7.57 -13.34 -14.09
N LEU A 285 7.64 -12.04 -13.87
CA LEU A 285 6.76 -11.05 -14.48
C LEU A 285 7.55 -10.05 -15.31
N ARG A 286 6.93 -9.58 -16.38
CA ARG A 286 7.33 -8.42 -17.16
C ARG A 286 6.23 -7.38 -17.03
N PHE A 287 6.61 -6.16 -16.71
CA PHE A 287 5.71 -5.01 -16.65
C PHE A 287 5.92 -4.12 -17.87
N LEU A 288 4.83 -3.67 -18.46
CA LEU A 288 4.74 -2.82 -19.63
C LEU A 288 4.03 -1.52 -19.22
N PRO A 289 4.78 -0.43 -19.01
CA PRO A 289 4.22 0.85 -18.58
C PRO A 289 3.29 1.46 -19.65
N GLU A 290 2.20 2.09 -19.20
CA GLU A 290 1.24 2.81 -20.06
C GLU A 290 1.12 4.28 -19.66
N GLY A 291 1.45 4.60 -18.42
CA GLY A 291 1.59 5.96 -17.91
C GLY A 291 2.30 5.96 -16.57
N LYS A 292 2.49 7.15 -16.00
CA LYS A 292 3.25 7.35 -14.77
C LYS A 292 2.70 8.52 -13.99
N ARG A 293 2.53 8.33 -12.67
CA ARG A 293 2.49 9.43 -11.70
C ARG A 293 3.90 9.71 -11.21
N SER A 294 4.25 10.98 -11.00
CA SER A 294 5.52 11.34 -10.38
C SER A 294 5.38 12.54 -9.44
N ALA A 295 6.05 12.50 -8.31
CA ALA A 295 6.05 13.59 -7.34
C ALA A 295 7.42 13.72 -6.68
N ASN A 296 7.99 14.91 -6.72
CA ASN A 296 9.27 15.21 -6.09
C ASN A 296 9.07 16.28 -5.02
N ILE A 297 9.49 15.97 -3.80
CA ILE A 297 9.49 16.91 -2.66
C ILE A 297 10.93 17.06 -2.21
N HIS A 298 11.39 18.30 -2.07
CA HIS A 298 12.70 18.61 -1.48
C HIS A 298 12.57 19.83 -0.58
N ALA A 299 12.51 19.60 0.73
CA ALA A 299 12.24 20.63 1.73
C ALA A 299 13.13 20.44 2.96
N GLY A 300 14.28 21.12 2.97
CA GLY A 300 15.23 21.07 4.09
C GLY A 300 15.74 19.65 4.36
N LEU A 301 15.27 19.06 5.46
CA LEU A 301 15.64 17.69 5.87
C LEU A 301 14.77 16.60 5.23
N ILE A 302 13.76 16.97 4.45
CA ILE A 302 12.83 16.03 3.81
C ILE A 302 13.14 15.95 2.32
N ALA A 303 13.30 14.74 1.79
CA ALA A 303 13.30 14.50 0.36
C ALA A 303 12.42 13.31 0.01
N SER A 304 11.72 13.39 -1.12
CA SER A 304 10.93 12.30 -1.67
C SER A 304 11.05 12.36 -3.18
N LYS A 305 11.52 11.28 -3.81
CA LYS A 305 11.49 11.08 -5.26
C LYS A 305 10.58 9.90 -5.53
N PHE A 306 9.36 10.18 -5.94
CA PHE A 306 8.32 9.18 -6.13
C PHE A 306 8.00 9.05 -7.62
N HIS A 307 8.16 7.84 -8.15
CA HIS A 307 7.74 7.46 -9.48
C HIS A 307 6.87 6.21 -9.39
N GLN A 308 5.64 6.29 -9.91
CA GLN A 308 4.73 5.15 -9.93
C GLN A 308 4.20 4.93 -11.35
N PRO A 309 4.97 4.24 -12.20
CA PRO A 309 4.47 3.77 -13.47
C PRO A 309 3.35 2.75 -13.27
N PHE A 310 2.28 2.86 -14.04
CA PHE A 310 1.17 1.91 -14.07
C PHE A 310 0.98 1.38 -15.49
N GLY A 311 0.43 0.19 -15.60
CA GLY A 311 0.52 -0.54 -16.86
C GLY A 311 -0.05 -1.95 -16.82
N ARG A 312 0.57 -2.82 -17.62
CA ARG A 312 0.19 -4.23 -17.78
C ARG A 312 1.32 -5.15 -17.36
N PHE A 313 0.96 -6.30 -16.82
CA PHE A 313 1.85 -7.38 -16.44
C PHE A 313 1.58 -8.61 -17.31
N GLU A 314 2.67 -9.25 -17.72
CA GLU A 314 2.70 -10.51 -18.43
C GLU A 314 3.70 -11.45 -17.76
N GLY A 315 3.47 -12.76 -17.85
CA GLY A 315 4.41 -13.75 -17.31
C GLY A 315 3.71 -14.82 -16.48
N THR A 316 4.39 -15.34 -15.46
CA THR A 316 3.91 -16.49 -14.69
C THR A 316 4.06 -16.29 -13.19
N LEU A 317 3.04 -16.76 -12.46
CA LEU A 317 3.09 -17.03 -11.02
C LEU A 317 2.98 -18.54 -10.79
N ARG A 318 3.77 -19.10 -9.89
CA ARG A 318 3.85 -20.55 -9.63
C ARG A 318 3.61 -20.90 -8.18
N ASP A 319 2.76 -21.89 -7.96
CA ASP A 319 2.54 -22.54 -6.67
C ASP A 319 2.62 -24.06 -6.82
N GLY A 320 3.76 -24.64 -6.49
CA GLY A 320 4.08 -26.03 -6.84
C GLY A 320 3.98 -26.24 -8.35
N ASP A 321 3.15 -27.21 -8.76
CA ASP A 321 2.90 -27.52 -10.17
C ASP A 321 1.86 -26.59 -10.82
N GLN A 322 1.15 -25.77 -10.02
CA GLN A 322 0.18 -24.82 -10.55
C GLN A 322 0.89 -23.60 -11.13
N ILE A 323 0.74 -23.40 -12.44
CA ILE A 323 1.19 -22.19 -13.15
C ILE A 323 -0.03 -21.35 -13.52
N CYS A 324 -0.02 -20.09 -13.07
CA CYS A 324 -0.95 -19.04 -13.46
C CYS A 324 -0.28 -18.14 -14.50
N GLU A 325 -0.77 -18.17 -15.74
CA GLU A 325 -0.25 -17.34 -16.84
C GLU A 325 -0.99 -16.01 -16.88
N LEU A 326 -0.25 -14.92 -16.71
CA LEU A 326 -0.76 -13.56 -16.79
C LEU A 326 -0.57 -13.01 -18.19
N GLN A 327 -1.64 -12.44 -18.74
CA GLN A 327 -1.62 -11.71 -20.01
C GLN A 327 -2.44 -10.45 -19.84
N ASN A 328 -1.81 -9.28 -20.05
CA ASN A 328 -2.45 -7.98 -19.89
C ASN A 328 -3.08 -7.75 -18.51
N VAL A 329 -2.47 -8.22 -17.43
CA VAL A 329 -2.97 -8.00 -16.07
C VAL A 329 -2.63 -6.58 -15.62
N SER A 330 -3.62 -5.79 -15.20
CA SER A 330 -3.40 -4.40 -14.78
C SER A 330 -2.69 -4.30 -13.43
N GLY A 331 -1.84 -3.28 -13.27
CA GLY A 331 -1.19 -3.01 -11.99
C GLY A 331 -0.31 -1.76 -11.97
N PHE A 332 0.41 -1.64 -10.88
CA PHE A 332 1.31 -0.55 -10.53
C PHE A 332 2.73 -1.10 -10.33
N THR A 333 3.70 -0.28 -10.66
CA THR A 333 5.09 -0.40 -10.18
C THR A 333 5.48 0.91 -9.50
N GLU A 334 6.49 0.86 -8.65
CA GLU A 334 7.00 2.02 -7.96
C GLU A 334 8.52 1.98 -7.88
N GLU A 335 9.12 3.15 -8.03
CA GLU A 335 10.44 3.47 -7.51
C GLU A 335 10.26 4.67 -6.56
N HIS A 336 10.59 4.48 -5.29
CA HIS A 336 10.48 5.55 -4.31
C HIS A 336 11.72 5.62 -3.45
N TYR A 337 12.37 6.78 -3.50
CA TYR A 337 13.33 7.22 -2.49
C TYR A 337 12.67 8.20 -1.52
N ALA A 338 12.73 7.92 -0.23
CA ALA A 338 12.27 8.81 0.82
C ALA A 338 13.37 9.08 1.86
N MET A 339 13.49 10.33 2.25
CA MET A 339 14.31 10.84 3.33
C MET A 339 13.37 11.63 4.26
N TRP A 340 12.95 11.04 5.38
CA TRP A 340 11.88 11.54 6.27
C TRP A 340 12.29 12.55 7.33
#